data_AF-A0AA39E4T3-F1
#
_entry.id   AF-A0AA39E4T3-F1
#
_cell.length_a   1.000
_cell.length_b   1.000
_cell.length_c   1.000
_cell.angle_alpha   90.00
_cell.angle_beta   90.00
_cell.angle_gamma   90.00
#
_symmetry.space_group_name_H-M   'P 1'
#
loop_
_entity.id
_entity.type
_entity.pdbx_description
1 polymer ?
#
loop_
_entity_poly.entity_id
_entity_poly.type
_entity_poly.pdbx_seq_one_letter_code
_entity_poly.pdbx_strand_id
1 'polypeptide(L)'
;MKQTYEKAEECIRTNYHGNQRVTQSLLPLLQLSPSARIVNVSSLRGRRKNIHNHQVKAELENVGELTEEKLEKILQRFLRDFKEDKLGTNGWPVIASACKVSKATVNAYTRIIARKFLCAPRIG
;
A
#
# COMPACT_ATOMS: atom_id res chain seq x y z
N MET A 1 1.70 4.62 23.53
CA MET A 1 0.23 4.46 23.32
C MET A 1 0.00 3.28 22.38
N LYS A 2 -0.77 2.27 22.80
CA LYS A 2 -1.14 1.11 21.96
C LYS A 2 -2.16 1.60 20.91
N GLN A 3 -1.97 1.23 19.64
CA GLN A 3 -2.91 1.55 18.57
C GLN A 3 -4.15 0.64 18.71
N THR A 4 -5.36 1.19 18.56
CA THR A 4 -6.59 0.37 18.53
C THR A 4 -6.85 -0.19 17.13
N TYR A 5 -7.67 -1.25 17.03
CA TYR A 5 -8.04 -1.84 15.75
C TYR A 5 -8.77 -0.84 14.86
N GLU A 6 -9.71 -0.07 15.41
CA GLU A 6 -10.51 0.93 14.68
C GLU A 6 -9.60 2.00 14.08
N LYS A 7 -8.57 2.44 14.84
CA LYS A 7 -7.56 3.38 14.34
C LYS A 7 -6.63 2.75 13.32
N ALA A 8 -6.41 1.43 13.36
CA ALA A 8 -5.67 0.73 12.32
C ALA A 8 -6.47 0.64 11.02
N GLU A 9 -7.73 0.24 11.10
CA GLU A 9 -8.66 0.18 9.98
C GLU A 9 -8.87 1.55 9.33
N GLU A 10 -9.12 2.59 10.13
CA GLU A 10 -9.21 3.98 9.66
C GLU A 10 -7.93 4.41 8.91
N CYS A 11 -6.76 4.07 9.47
CA CYS A 11 -5.47 4.38 8.86
C CYS A 11 -5.29 3.68 7.51
N ILE A 12 -5.64 2.40 7.39
CA ILE A 12 -5.57 1.66 6.12
C ILE A 12 -6.59 2.23 5.11
N ARG A 13 -7.84 2.45 5.55
CA ARG A 13 -8.93 3.03 4.73
C ARG A 13 -8.55 4.37 4.12
N THR A 14 -7.93 5.25 4.89
CA THR A 14 -7.55 6.58 4.41
C THR A 14 -6.27 6.52 3.57
N ASN A 15 -5.20 5.93 4.10
CA ASN A 15 -3.88 6.03 3.46
C ASN A 15 -3.74 5.17 2.21
N TYR A 16 -4.34 3.98 2.18
CA TYR A 16 -4.27 3.08 1.02
C TYR A 16 -5.54 3.15 0.19
N HIS A 17 -6.70 2.74 0.71
CA HIS A 17 -7.91 2.63 -0.11
C HIS A 17 -8.40 4.00 -0.60
N GLY A 18 -8.24 5.06 0.19
CA GLY A 18 -8.52 6.43 -0.25
C GLY A 18 -7.61 6.86 -1.40
N ASN A 19 -6.30 6.65 -1.26
CA ASN A 19 -5.32 6.94 -2.31
C ASN A 19 -5.58 6.14 -3.59
N GLN A 20 -5.84 4.84 -3.47
CA GLN A 20 -6.15 3.97 -4.60
C GLN A 20 -7.42 4.41 -5.32
N ARG A 21 -8.53 4.65 -4.58
CA ARG A 21 -9.80 5.09 -5.19
C ARG A 21 -9.67 6.41 -5.93
N VAL A 22 -9.07 7.42 -5.30
CA VAL A 22 -8.86 8.73 -5.96
C VAL A 22 -8.01 8.57 -7.22
N THR A 23 -6.92 7.80 -7.13
CA THR A 23 -6.06 7.52 -8.29
C THR A 23 -6.85 6.85 -9.42
N GLN A 24 -7.61 5.80 -9.12
CA GLN A 24 -8.41 5.08 -10.10
C GLN A 24 -9.51 5.96 -10.72
N SER A 25 -10.21 6.76 -9.92
CA SER A 25 -11.28 7.65 -10.41
C SER A 25 -10.76 8.76 -11.32
N LEU A 26 -9.57 9.30 -11.05
CA LEU A 26 -8.97 10.36 -11.86
C LEU A 26 -8.19 9.84 -13.07
N LEU A 27 -7.94 8.53 -13.11
CA LEU A 27 -7.07 7.90 -14.11
C LEU A 27 -7.49 8.17 -15.56
N PRO A 28 -8.78 8.06 -15.94
CA PRO A 28 -9.21 8.36 -17.30
C PRO A 28 -8.93 9.81 -17.70
N LEU A 29 -9.07 10.75 -16.77
CA LEU A 29 -8.79 12.17 -17.01
C LEU A 29 -7.28 12.43 -17.13
N LEU A 30 -6.47 11.77 -16.29
CA LEU A 30 -5.02 11.88 -16.34
C LEU A 30 -4.47 11.36 -17.67
N GLN A 31 -5.08 10.32 -18.27
CA GLN A 31 -4.67 9.81 -19.58
C GLN A 31 -4.86 10.80 -20.72
N LEU A 32 -5.70 11.83 -20.56
CA LEU A 32 -5.87 12.91 -21.55
C LEU A 32 -4.73 13.93 -21.50
N SER A 33 -3.93 13.94 -20.43
CA SER A 33 -2.81 14.88 -20.30
C SER A 33 -1.52 14.30 -20.87
N PRO A 34 -0.79 15.02 -21.74
CA PRO A 34 0.49 14.57 -22.29
C PRO A 34 1.62 14.53 -21.24
N SER A 35 1.38 15.07 -20.03
CA SER A 35 2.37 15.17 -18.95
C SER A 35 1.77 14.88 -17.58
N ALA A 36 0.80 13.95 -17.51
CA ALA A 36 0.21 13.53 -16.25
C ALA A 36 1.26 13.09 -15.21
N ARG A 37 1.03 13.50 -13.96
CA ARG A 37 1.85 13.13 -12.80
C ARG A 37 0.95 12.64 -11.68
N ILE A 38 1.30 11.50 -11.10
CA ILE A 38 0.72 11.02 -9.84
C ILE A 38 1.85 11.02 -8.82
N VAL A 39 1.66 11.75 -7.71
CA VAL A 39 2.61 11.79 -6.60
C VAL A 39 1.92 11.28 -5.35
N ASN A 40 2.31 10.09 -4.91
CA ASN A 40 1.80 9.48 -3.69
C ASN A 40 2.65 9.87 -2.48
N VAL A 41 2.08 10.65 -1.57
CA VAL A 41 2.79 11.09 -0.35
C VAL A 41 2.93 9.93 0.64
N SER A 42 4.16 9.43 0.78
CA SER A 42 4.51 8.30 1.64
C SER A 42 5.21 8.73 2.94
N SER A 43 5.98 7.84 3.57
CA SER A 43 6.75 8.11 4.78
C SER A 43 7.99 7.22 4.86
N LEU A 44 9.01 7.68 5.59
CA LEU A 44 10.15 6.84 6.01
C LEU A 44 9.71 5.58 6.76
N ARG A 45 8.52 5.60 7.39
CA ARG A 45 7.90 4.45 8.05
C ARG A 45 7.47 3.36 7.07
N GLY A 46 7.18 3.70 5.81
CA GLY A 46 6.87 2.74 4.75
C GLY A 46 8.11 2.07 4.13
N ARG A 47 9.32 2.35 4.64
CA ARG A 47 10.53 1.65 4.19
C ARG A 47 10.46 0.18 4.57
N ARG A 48 10.93 -0.66 3.65
CA ARG A 48 10.99 -2.10 3.79
C ARG A 48 11.58 -2.60 5.11
N LYS A 49 12.64 -1.95 5.60
CA LYS A 49 13.30 -2.31 6.87
C LYS A 49 12.38 -2.30 8.08
N ASN A 50 11.23 -1.62 7.99
CA ASN A 50 10.25 -1.53 9.06
C ASN A 50 9.21 -2.66 9.02
N ILE A 51 9.25 -3.56 8.03
CA ILE A 51 8.44 -4.77 7.92
C ILE A 51 9.36 -5.96 8.23
N HIS A 52 9.12 -6.61 9.37
CA HIS A 52 9.95 -7.73 9.83
C HIS A 52 9.44 -9.10 9.32
N ASN A 53 8.14 -9.22 9.02
CA ASN A 53 7.59 -10.40 8.38
C ASN A 53 8.22 -10.59 6.98
N HIS A 54 9.09 -11.60 6.86
CA HIS A 54 9.85 -11.88 5.64
C HIS A 54 8.96 -12.23 4.45
N GLN A 55 7.86 -12.97 4.68
CA GLN A 55 6.91 -13.31 3.63
C GLN A 55 6.24 -12.04 3.07
N VAL A 56 5.64 -11.22 3.94
CA VAL A 56 4.97 -9.97 3.53
C VAL A 56 5.96 -9.03 2.84
N LYS A 57 7.19 -8.97 3.34
CA LYS A 57 8.27 -8.18 2.75
C LYS A 57 8.56 -8.63 1.32
N ALA A 58 8.74 -9.93 1.10
CA ALA A 58 8.98 -10.50 -0.23
C ALA A 58 7.78 -10.26 -1.17
N GLU A 59 6.55 -10.44 -0.68
CA GLU A 59 5.35 -10.16 -1.46
C GLU A 59 5.27 -8.69 -1.91
N LEU A 60 5.56 -7.72 -1.02
CA LEU A 60 5.57 -6.29 -1.35
C LEU A 60 6.72 -5.89 -2.30
N GLU A 61 7.81 -6.67 -2.33
CA GLU A 61 8.98 -6.44 -3.16
C GLU A 61 8.91 -7.11 -4.54
N ASN A 62 8.08 -8.15 -4.70
CA ASN A 62 7.94 -8.85 -5.97
C ASN A 62 7.13 -8.00 -6.96
N VAL A 63 7.75 -6.93 -7.46
CA VAL A 63 7.10 -5.96 -8.35
C VAL A 63 6.50 -6.68 -9.53
N GLY A 64 7.24 -7.58 -10.20
CA GLY A 64 6.82 -8.28 -11.42
C GLY A 64 5.45 -8.92 -11.34
N GLU A 65 5.12 -9.55 -10.22
CA GLU A 65 3.83 -10.22 -10.02
C GLU A 65 2.87 -9.46 -9.09
N LEU A 66 3.26 -8.28 -8.61
CA LEU A 66 2.45 -7.52 -7.67
C LEU A 66 1.20 -6.98 -8.36
N THR A 67 0.04 -7.19 -7.74
CA THR A 67 -1.26 -6.68 -8.20
C THR A 67 -2.00 -5.99 -7.06
N GLU A 68 -3.03 -5.21 -7.39
CA GLU A 68 -3.85 -4.51 -6.40
C GLU A 68 -4.58 -5.52 -5.50
N GLU A 69 -4.99 -6.68 -6.03
CA GLU A 69 -5.62 -7.77 -5.30
C GLU A 69 -4.64 -8.44 -4.32
N LYS A 70 -3.36 -8.58 -4.70
CA LYS A 70 -2.33 -9.08 -3.77
C LYS A 70 -2.08 -8.10 -2.63
N LEU A 71 -2.07 -6.79 -2.91
CA LEU A 71 -1.97 -5.77 -1.86
C LEU A 71 -3.18 -5.81 -0.91
N GLU A 72 -4.38 -5.99 -1.45
CA GLU A 72 -5.60 -6.16 -0.67
C GLU A 72 -5.49 -7.36 0.28
N LYS A 73 -5.05 -8.52 -0.22
CA LYS A 73 -4.83 -9.72 0.60
C LYS A 73 -3.78 -9.51 1.71
N ILE A 74 -2.75 -8.70 1.48
CA ILE A 74 -1.77 -8.32 2.52
C ILE A 74 -2.46 -7.50 3.61
N LEU A 75 -3.26 -6.49 3.24
CA LEU A 75 -3.96 -5.63 4.19
C LEU A 75 -5.01 -6.37 5.00
N GLN A 76 -5.77 -7.27 4.37
CA GLN A 76 -6.75 -8.12 5.06
C GLN A 76 -6.09 -9.05 6.07
N ARG A 77 -4.95 -9.66 5.72
CA ARG A 77 -4.15 -10.46 6.67
C ARG A 77 -3.67 -9.61 7.84
N PHE A 78 -3.14 -8.41 7.57
CA PHE A 78 -2.72 -7.48 8.61
C PHE A 78 -3.86 -7.11 9.56
N LEU A 79 -5.03 -6.71 9.05
CA LEU A 79 -6.16 -6.31 9.88
C LEU A 79 -6.73 -7.48 10.69
N ARG A 80 -6.82 -8.68 10.11
CA ARG A 80 -7.20 -9.89 10.85
C ARG A 80 -6.23 -10.16 12.00
N ASP A 81 -4.92 -10.17 11.71
CA ASP A 81 -3.90 -10.43 12.72
C ASP A 81 -3.85 -9.30 13.79
N PHE A 82 -4.23 -8.07 13.43
CA PHE A 82 -4.41 -6.99 14.39
C PHE A 82 -5.58 -7.30 15.33
N LYS A 83 -6.75 -7.65 14.77
CA LYS A 83 -7.97 -7.93 15.53
C LYS A 83 -7.80 -9.10 16.50
N GLU A 84 -6.98 -10.08 16.13
CA GLU A 84 -6.66 -11.27 16.94
C GLU A 84 -5.48 -11.05 17.91
N ASP A 85 -4.94 -9.83 18.03
CA ASP A 85 -3.75 -9.48 18.84
C ASP A 85 -2.50 -10.32 18.47
N LYS A 86 -2.39 -10.75 17.21
CA LYS A 86 -1.31 -11.61 16.67
C LYS A 86 -0.23 -10.84 15.90
N LEU A 87 -0.19 -9.52 15.99
CA LEU A 87 0.80 -8.71 15.25
C LEU A 87 2.24 -9.14 15.54
N GLY A 88 2.62 -9.24 16.82
CA GLY A 88 3.96 -9.62 17.23
C GLY A 88 4.31 -11.05 16.80
N THR A 89 3.41 -11.99 17.08
CA THR A 89 3.56 -13.41 16.74
C THR A 89 3.74 -13.63 15.24
N ASN A 90 3.01 -12.90 14.41
CA ASN A 90 3.09 -13.01 12.95
C ASN A 90 4.11 -12.05 12.32
N GLY A 91 5.02 -11.46 13.11
CA GLY A 91 6.13 -10.64 12.63
C GLY A 91 5.72 -9.29 12.04
N TRP A 92 4.50 -8.83 12.28
CA TRP A 92 4.08 -7.49 11.92
C TRP A 92 4.79 -6.44 12.80
N PRO A 93 4.93 -5.19 12.32
CA PRO A 93 5.41 -4.13 13.18
C PRO A 93 4.40 -3.93 14.32
N VAL A 94 4.86 -3.74 15.56
CA VAL A 94 3.96 -3.51 16.71
C VAL A 94 3.78 -2.02 17.03
N ILE A 95 4.83 -1.21 16.82
CA ILE A 95 4.77 0.25 17.01
C ILE A 95 4.40 0.94 15.71
N ALA A 96 3.32 1.72 15.75
CA ALA A 96 2.75 2.44 14.61
C ALA A 96 2.51 1.51 13.41
N SER A 97 1.95 0.34 13.70
CA SER A 97 1.84 -0.80 12.79
C SER A 97 1.07 -0.43 11.53
N ALA A 98 -0.12 0.12 11.66
CA ALA A 98 -0.95 0.46 10.51
C ALA A 98 -0.33 1.58 9.66
N CYS A 99 0.37 2.53 10.29
CA CYS A 99 1.09 3.58 9.56
C CYS A 99 2.24 3.00 8.71
N LYS A 100 3.03 2.08 9.28
CA LYS A 100 4.11 1.40 8.55
C LYS A 100 3.57 0.55 7.41
N VAL A 101 2.55 -0.26 7.69
CA VAL A 101 1.93 -1.17 6.70
C VAL A 101 1.27 -0.36 5.59
N SER A 102 0.38 0.60 5.90
CA SER A 102 -0.26 1.45 4.87
C SER A 102 0.74 2.16 3.98
N LYS A 103 1.79 2.77 4.53
CA LYS A 103 2.79 3.51 3.73
C LYS A 103 3.69 2.56 2.93
N ALA A 104 3.97 1.36 3.42
CA ALA A 104 4.64 0.32 2.63
C ALA A 104 3.76 -0.13 1.45
N THR A 105 2.46 -0.32 1.68
CA THR A 105 1.48 -0.67 0.64
C THR A 105 1.32 0.46 -0.38
N VAL A 106 1.30 1.73 0.03
CA VAL A 106 1.31 2.89 -0.90
C VAL A 106 2.56 2.90 -1.78
N ASN A 107 3.74 2.59 -1.22
CA ASN A 107 4.97 2.48 -2.02
C ASN A 107 4.85 1.35 -3.05
N ALA A 108 4.27 0.22 -2.68
CA ALA A 108 4.07 -0.92 -3.56
C ALA A 108 3.04 -0.59 -4.67
N TYR A 109 1.92 0.03 -4.31
CA TYR A 109 0.90 0.52 -5.24
C TYR A 109 1.46 1.51 -6.27
N THR A 110 2.31 2.43 -5.82
CA THR A 110 2.97 3.38 -6.73
C THR A 110 3.77 2.67 -7.81
N ARG A 111 4.42 1.53 -7.51
CA ARG A 111 5.13 0.71 -8.50
C ARG A 111 4.18 0.01 -9.47
N ILE A 112 3.03 -0.48 -8.98
CA ILE A 112 1.99 -1.09 -9.82
C ILE A 112 1.49 -0.08 -10.85
N ILE A 113 1.11 1.12 -10.40
CA ILE A 113 0.61 2.20 -11.26
C ILE A 113 1.71 2.63 -12.24
N ALA A 114 2.94 2.86 -11.77
CA ALA A 114 4.05 3.20 -12.65
C ALA A 114 4.22 2.17 -13.78
N ARG A 115 4.18 0.86 -13.49
CA ARG A 115 4.24 -0.17 -14.54
C ARG A 115 3.05 -0.13 -15.50
N LYS A 116 1.82 0.01 -14.97
CA LYS A 116 0.60 0.06 -15.80
C LYS A 116 0.61 1.24 -16.77
N PHE A 117 1.14 2.40 -16.36
CA PHE A 117 1.07 3.63 -17.15
C PHE A 117 2.36 4.02 -17.88
N LEU A 118 3.53 3.50 -17.51
CA LEU A 118 4.77 3.69 -18.28
C LEU A 118 4.82 2.80 -19.53
N CYS A 119 4.07 1.69 -19.56
CA CYS A 119 4.00 0.78 -20.71
C CYS A 119 2.81 1.06 -21.66
N ALA A 120 1.95 2.03 -21.36
CA ALA A 120 0.87 2.42 -22.25
C ALA A 120 1.40 3.34 -23.37
N PRO A 121 1.07 3.10 -24.65
CA PRO A 121 1.45 4.00 -25.74
C PRO A 121 0.95 5.40 -25.43
N ARG A 122 1.85 6.40 -25.45
CA ARG A 122 1.43 7.80 -25.46
C ARG A 122 0.87 8.06 -26.84
N ILE A 123 -0.44 8.29 -26.94
CA ILE A 123 -1.05 8.79 -28.16
C ILE A 123 -0.53 10.22 -28.32
N GLY A 124 0.43 10.40 -29.21
CA GLY A 124 1.03 11.66 -29.59
C GLY A 124 1.13 11.73 -31.10
#